data_AF-A0AAW0QYM1-F1
#
_entry.id   AF-A0AAW0QYM1-F1
#
_cell.length_a   1.000
_cell.length_b   1.000
_cell.length_c   1.000
_cell.angle_alpha   90.00
_cell.angle_beta   90.00
_cell.angle_gamma   90.00
#
_symmetry.space_group_name_H-M   'P 1'
#
loop_
_entity.id
_entity.type
_entity.pdbx_description
1 polymer ?
#
loop_
_entity_poly.entity_id
_entity_poly.type
_entity_poly.pdbx_seq_one_letter_code
_entity_poly.pdbx_strand_id
1 'polypeptide(L)'
;MAQLCTNRPEGFGPMSRLSPHLPTQCFFDAVLAPMPTWIFLFSLPTMVVVSWRRRRGRPSNHDYPRSSPYPSGSAGNAQRRYPTTNRQSAGTLLKRLLPSLGYYGAVAVILLMQSVEIVQLKRASLGVGLLPFVYVGAVVAALLRVTEGLGGGRAFFSKTLSPFWVASIFLWTGSAAVTATKTIGLVTGLGLSGTLNSRDETPYPVVHQFVDLVILTAFYALAAAGEAGMTVLRAKKRKMAARNDTIEEDAVQLRESFANTPPFTTTITNNK
;
A
#
# COMPACT_ATOMS: atom_id res chain seq x y z
N MET A 1 16.35 -12.57 27.47
CA MET A 1 16.39 -11.16 27.01
C MET A 1 17.78 -10.51 27.15
N ALA A 2 18.65 -10.94 28.08
CA ALA A 2 19.99 -10.37 28.28
C ALA A 2 20.94 -10.42 27.06
N GLN A 3 20.75 -11.34 26.11
CA GLN A 3 21.59 -11.44 24.91
C GLN A 3 21.21 -10.49 23.75
N LEU A 4 20.04 -9.84 23.80
CA LEU A 4 19.59 -9.00 22.68
C LEU A 4 20.28 -7.62 22.65
N CYS A 5 20.84 -7.18 23.78
CA CYS A 5 21.44 -5.85 23.95
C CYS A 5 22.72 -5.86 24.79
N THR A 6 23.48 -6.95 24.73
CA THR A 6 24.79 -7.07 25.38
C THR A 6 25.70 -5.93 24.91
N ASN A 7 26.51 -5.37 25.81
CA ASN A 7 27.51 -4.32 25.56
C ASN A 7 26.98 -2.92 25.20
N ARG A 8 25.70 -2.60 25.46
CA ARG A 8 25.23 -1.20 25.35
C ARG A 8 25.38 -0.46 26.69
N PRO A 9 26.01 0.73 26.71
CA PRO A 9 26.28 1.46 27.95
C PRO A 9 25.02 1.95 28.67
N GLU A 10 23.88 1.99 27.96
CA GLU A 10 22.62 2.56 28.44
C GLU A 10 21.72 1.53 29.15
N GLY A 11 22.06 0.24 29.06
CA GLY A 11 21.25 -0.86 29.58
C GLY A 11 19.92 -1.08 28.82
N PHE A 12 19.02 -1.85 29.45
CA PHE A 12 17.65 -2.07 28.97
C PHE A 12 16.67 -1.25 29.81
N GLY A 13 15.92 -0.34 29.19
CA GLY A 13 14.89 0.43 29.89
C GLY A 13 14.18 1.47 29.02
N PRO A 14 12.99 1.93 29.43
CA PRO A 14 12.23 2.95 28.71
C PRO A 14 12.87 4.34 28.79
N MET A 15 13.81 4.56 29.71
CA MET A 15 14.53 5.81 29.92
C MET A 15 16.03 5.54 29.89
N SER A 16 16.79 6.35 29.14
CA SER A 16 18.25 6.33 29.23
C SER A 16 18.73 7.02 30.51
N ARG A 17 19.80 6.50 31.12
CA ARG A 17 20.50 7.19 32.22
C ARG A 17 21.31 8.41 31.73
N LEU A 18 21.59 8.48 30.43
CA LEU A 18 22.36 9.56 29.79
C LEU A 18 21.45 10.70 29.30
N SER A 19 20.18 10.42 29.04
CA SER A 19 19.19 11.43 28.62
C SER A 19 17.79 11.03 29.10
N PRO A 20 17.20 11.77 30.07
CA PRO A 20 15.96 11.38 30.73
C PRO A 20 14.72 11.46 29.83
N HIS A 21 14.83 12.03 28.63
CA HIS A 21 13.71 12.18 27.68
C HIS A 21 13.78 11.23 26.49
N LEU A 22 14.82 10.39 26.41
CA LEU A 22 15.03 9.50 25.28
C LEU A 22 15.03 8.03 25.73
N PRO A 23 14.30 7.15 25.02
CA PRO A 23 14.34 5.73 25.30
C PRO A 23 15.72 5.16 24.99
N THR A 24 16.13 4.13 25.72
CA THR A 24 17.39 3.44 25.43
C THR A 24 17.38 2.91 23.99
N GLN A 25 18.52 2.98 23.30
CA GLN A 25 18.64 2.51 21.92
C GLN A 25 18.24 1.03 21.79
N CYS A 26 18.47 0.23 22.84
CA CYS A 26 18.02 -1.15 22.92
C CYS A 26 16.47 -1.28 22.97
N PHE A 27 15.80 -0.51 23.82
CA PHE A 27 14.34 -0.49 23.88
C PHE A 27 13.74 -0.08 22.52
N PHE A 28 14.38 0.87 21.86
CA PHE A 28 14.00 1.27 20.51
C PHE A 28 14.08 0.10 19.52
N ASP A 29 15.23 -0.57 19.42
CA ASP A 29 15.47 -1.65 18.46
C ASP A 29 14.65 -2.94 18.78
N ALA A 30 14.28 -3.15 20.05
CA ALA A 30 13.55 -4.34 20.49
C ALA A 30 12.02 -4.17 20.54
N VAL A 31 11.53 -2.97 20.83
CA VAL A 31 10.10 -2.70 21.10
C VAL A 31 9.50 -1.75 20.09
N LEU A 32 10.12 -0.57 19.88
CA LEU A 32 9.55 0.49 19.05
C LEU A 32 9.70 0.19 17.55
N ALA A 33 10.90 -0.22 17.11
CA ALA A 33 11.17 -0.56 15.71
C ALA A 33 10.24 -1.66 15.15
N PRO A 34 9.99 -2.79 15.83
CA PRO A 34 9.09 -3.82 15.32
C PRO A 34 7.59 -3.52 15.52
N MET A 35 7.24 -2.50 16.31
CA MET A 35 5.84 -2.19 16.68
C MET A 35 4.90 -2.02 15.47
N PRO A 36 5.27 -1.22 14.43
CA PRO A 36 4.47 -1.12 13.20
C PRO A 36 4.26 -2.47 12.52
N THR A 37 5.26 -3.35 12.56
CA THR A 37 5.17 -4.70 11.99
C THR A 37 4.23 -5.58 12.80
N TRP A 38 4.27 -5.53 14.13
CA TRP A 38 3.33 -6.27 14.98
C TRP A 38 1.89 -5.83 14.72
N ILE A 39 1.62 -4.52 14.75
CA ILE A 39 0.30 -3.97 14.46
C ILE A 39 -0.18 -4.43 13.08
N PHE A 40 0.69 -4.34 12.08
CA PHE A 40 0.39 -4.81 10.72
C PHE A 40 0.02 -6.29 10.70
N LEU A 41 0.86 -7.18 11.26
CA LEU A 41 0.63 -8.62 11.23
C LEU A 41 -0.62 -9.03 12.01
N PHE A 42 -0.93 -8.41 13.14
CA PHE A 42 -2.18 -8.67 13.88
C PHE A 42 -3.42 -8.09 13.20
N SER A 43 -3.28 -7.03 12.40
CA SER A 43 -4.39 -6.48 11.62
C SER A 43 -4.84 -7.40 10.47
N LEU A 44 -3.94 -8.23 9.93
CA LEU A 44 -4.28 -9.15 8.84
C LEU A 44 -5.34 -10.20 9.21
N PRO A 45 -5.20 -11.02 10.28
CA PRO A 45 -6.21 -12.00 10.65
C PRO A 45 -7.52 -11.33 11.09
N THR A 46 -7.46 -10.17 11.75
CA THR A 46 -8.69 -9.44 12.13
C THR A 46 -9.45 -8.96 10.90
N MET A 47 -8.76 -8.45 9.87
CA MET A 47 -9.37 -8.11 8.59
C MET A 47 -9.98 -9.34 7.89
N VAL A 48 -9.32 -10.50 7.95
CA VAL A 48 -9.86 -11.77 7.41
C VAL A 48 -11.14 -12.17 8.15
N VAL A 49 -11.17 -12.09 9.48
CA VAL A 49 -12.36 -12.41 10.27
C VAL A 49 -13.50 -11.43 9.98
N VAL A 50 -13.23 -10.13 9.93
CA VAL A 50 -14.25 -9.10 9.64
C VAL A 50 -14.83 -9.27 8.24
N SER A 51 -13.97 -9.46 7.23
CA SER A 51 -14.42 -9.68 5.85
C SER A 51 -15.20 -10.98 5.70
N TRP A 52 -14.83 -12.04 6.44
CA TRP A 52 -15.57 -13.29 6.46
C TRP A 52 -16.96 -13.14 7.11
N ARG A 53 -17.06 -12.45 8.25
CA ARG A 53 -18.33 -12.13 8.90
C ARG A 53 -19.26 -11.32 7.99
N ARG A 54 -18.72 -10.29 7.32
CA ARG A 54 -19.48 -9.48 6.35
C ARG A 54 -20.03 -10.28 5.17
N ARG A 55 -19.35 -11.36 4.77
CA ARG A 55 -19.85 -12.25 3.72
C ARG A 55 -20.95 -13.17 4.20
N ARG A 56 -20.80 -13.77 5.39
CA ARG A 56 -21.84 -14.63 5.97
C ARG A 56 -23.14 -13.88 6.24
N GLY A 57 -23.06 -12.61 6.60
CA GLY A 57 -24.22 -11.77 6.87
C GLY A 57 -24.88 -11.13 5.65
N ARG A 58 -24.39 -11.36 4.42
CA ARG A 58 -25.11 -10.97 3.20
C ARG A 58 -25.99 -12.16 2.78
N PRO A 59 -27.30 -12.16 3.09
CA PRO A 59 -28.21 -13.09 2.45
C PRO A 59 -28.09 -12.87 0.94
N SER A 60 -27.88 -13.96 0.21
CA SER A 60 -27.88 -13.96 -1.24
C SER A 60 -29.29 -13.58 -1.69
N ASN A 61 -29.58 -12.29 -1.86
CA ASN A 61 -30.82 -11.83 -2.50
C ASN A 61 -30.72 -12.13 -4.01
N HIS A 62 -30.75 -13.43 -4.33
CA HIS A 62 -30.81 -13.96 -5.70
C HIS A 62 -32.13 -14.67 -5.97
N ASP A 63 -33.20 -14.25 -5.29
CA ASP A 63 -34.58 -14.56 -5.65
C ASP A 63 -35.35 -13.26 -5.85
N TYR A 64 -34.97 -12.48 -6.88
CA TYR A 64 -36.00 -11.70 -7.56
C TYR A 64 -36.58 -12.61 -8.64
N PRO A 65 -37.85 -13.02 -8.55
CA PRO A 65 -38.52 -13.61 -9.70
C PRO A 65 -38.52 -12.54 -10.78
N ARG A 66 -37.75 -12.76 -11.84
CA ARG A 66 -37.73 -11.96 -13.06
C ARG A 66 -39.03 -12.25 -13.82
N SER A 67 -40.16 -11.81 -13.29
CA SER A 67 -41.42 -11.72 -14.04
C SER A 67 -41.38 -10.46 -14.89
N SER A 68 -40.65 -10.54 -16.00
CA SER A 68 -40.76 -9.57 -17.09
C SER A 68 -41.42 -10.31 -18.26
N PRO A 69 -42.70 -10.03 -18.57
CA PRO A 69 -43.40 -10.61 -19.72
C PRO A 69 -43.08 -9.77 -20.96
N TYR A 70 -41.83 -9.76 -21.40
CA TYR A 70 -41.52 -9.31 -22.76
C TYR A 70 -41.30 -10.55 -23.63
N PRO A 71 -42.09 -10.71 -24.71
CA PRO A 71 -41.90 -11.81 -25.64
C PRO A 71 -40.54 -11.67 -26.30
N SER A 72 -39.72 -12.70 -26.12
CA SER A 72 -38.43 -12.90 -26.77
C SER A 72 -38.64 -13.06 -28.28
N GLY A 73 -38.70 -11.93 -28.99
CA GLY A 73 -38.55 -11.89 -30.43
C GLY A 73 -37.09 -12.16 -30.79
N SER A 74 -36.86 -13.31 -31.40
CA SER A 74 -35.81 -13.57 -32.39
C SER A 74 -34.39 -13.14 -32.02
N ALA A 75 -33.64 -14.11 -31.53
CA ALA A 75 -32.21 -14.31 -31.72
C ALA A 75 -31.64 -13.66 -33.00
N GLY A 76 -31.15 -12.43 -32.86
CA GLY A 76 -30.14 -11.86 -33.73
C GLY A 76 -28.83 -11.88 -32.96
N ASN A 77 -27.95 -12.82 -33.28
CA ASN A 77 -26.55 -12.84 -32.82
C ASN A 77 -25.80 -11.63 -33.40
N ALA A 78 -26.18 -10.41 -33.03
CA ALA A 78 -25.41 -9.20 -33.26
C ALA A 78 -24.40 -9.08 -32.13
N GLN A 79 -23.46 -10.02 -32.12
CA GLN A 79 -22.22 -9.92 -31.37
C GLN A 79 -21.45 -8.73 -31.98
N ARG A 80 -21.83 -7.50 -31.63
CA ARG A 80 -21.03 -6.30 -31.85
C ARG A 80 -19.76 -6.46 -31.03
N ARG A 81 -18.82 -7.24 -31.56
CA ARG A 81 -17.40 -6.99 -31.37
C ARG A 81 -17.16 -5.61 -31.93
N TYR A 82 -17.34 -4.58 -31.09
CA TYR A 82 -16.56 -3.38 -31.30
C TYR A 82 -15.11 -3.86 -31.37
N PRO A 83 -14.37 -3.58 -32.47
CA PRO A 83 -12.94 -3.73 -32.41
C PRO A 83 -12.51 -2.69 -31.37
N THR A 84 -12.30 -3.13 -30.13
CA THR A 84 -11.44 -2.42 -29.21
C THR A 84 -10.10 -2.44 -29.91
N THR A 85 -9.84 -1.42 -30.73
CA THR A 85 -8.55 -1.16 -31.32
C THR A 85 -7.65 -0.91 -30.12
N ASN A 86 -7.09 -2.01 -29.63
CA ASN A 86 -6.17 -2.06 -28.52
C ASN A 86 -4.83 -1.53 -29.03
N ARG A 87 -4.84 -0.28 -29.50
CA ARG A 87 -3.64 0.52 -29.70
C ARG A 87 -3.23 0.97 -28.30
N GLN A 88 -2.85 -0.01 -27.48
CA GLN A 88 -2.08 0.20 -26.25
C GLN A 88 -0.75 0.78 -26.72
N SER A 89 -0.74 2.09 -26.93
CA SER A 89 0.47 2.87 -27.06
C SER A 89 1.41 2.44 -25.93
N ALA A 90 2.66 2.12 -26.27
CA ALA A 90 3.68 1.71 -25.31
C ALA A 90 3.79 2.69 -24.12
N GLY A 91 3.44 3.97 -24.32
CA GLY A 91 3.36 4.98 -23.26
C GLY A 91 2.31 4.71 -22.18
N THR A 92 1.23 3.98 -22.48
CA THR A 92 0.17 3.62 -21.51
C THR A 92 0.62 2.49 -20.59
N LEU A 93 1.45 1.55 -21.09
CA LEU A 93 2.05 0.50 -20.28
C LEU A 93 3.10 1.07 -19.33
N LEU A 94 3.96 1.97 -19.82
CA LEU A 94 5.00 2.61 -18.99
C LEU A 94 4.38 3.39 -17.82
N LYS A 95 3.33 4.19 -18.07
CA LYS A 95 2.59 4.92 -17.02
C LYS A 95 1.94 4.00 -15.99
N ARG A 96 1.62 2.76 -16.35
CA ARG A 96 1.04 1.76 -15.45
C ARG A 96 2.09 1.06 -14.60
N LEU A 97 3.28 0.80 -15.15
CA LEU A 97 4.36 0.09 -14.49
C LEU A 97 5.20 1.00 -13.58
N LEU A 98 5.40 2.27 -13.97
CA LEU A 98 6.22 3.23 -13.23
C LEU A 98 5.92 3.33 -11.73
N PRO A 99 4.65 3.48 -11.27
CA PRO A 99 4.38 3.55 -9.83
C PRO A 99 4.63 2.22 -9.10
N SER A 100 4.46 1.09 -9.78
CA SER A 100 4.75 -0.22 -9.21
C SER A 100 6.27 -0.44 -9.09
N LEU A 101 7.03 -0.08 -10.12
CA LEU A 101 8.48 -0.16 -10.12
C LEU A 101 9.08 0.73 -9.03
N GLY A 102 8.60 1.98 -8.90
CA GLY A 102 9.03 2.90 -7.85
C GLY A 102 8.73 2.36 -6.44
N TYR A 103 7.57 1.75 -6.23
CA TYR A 103 7.21 1.14 -4.95
C TYR A 103 8.14 -0.04 -4.60
N TYR A 104 8.33 -1.01 -5.51
CA TYR A 104 9.21 -2.15 -5.22
C TYR A 104 10.67 -1.75 -5.13
N GLY A 105 11.11 -0.74 -5.89
CA GLY A 105 12.42 -0.12 -5.73
C GLY A 105 12.60 0.46 -4.33
N ALA A 106 11.60 1.20 -3.82
CA ALA A 106 11.62 1.73 -2.46
C ALA A 106 11.68 0.62 -1.40
N VAL A 107 10.87 -0.44 -1.54
CA VAL A 107 10.90 -1.59 -0.62
C VAL A 107 12.25 -2.31 -0.67
N ALA A 108 12.84 -2.49 -1.85
CA ALA A 108 14.16 -3.11 -2.00
C ALA A 108 15.23 -2.28 -1.29
N VAL A 109 15.22 -0.95 -1.44
CA VAL A 109 16.15 -0.06 -0.74
C VAL A 109 15.95 -0.14 0.78
N ILE A 110 14.71 -0.17 1.28
CA ILE A 110 14.42 -0.35 2.71
C ILE A 110 15.06 -1.65 3.23
N LEU A 111 14.87 -2.77 2.51
CA LEU A 111 15.44 -4.07 2.91
C LEU A 111 16.97 -4.06 2.87
N LEU A 112 17.57 -3.43 1.86
CA LEU A 112 19.03 -3.31 1.76
C LEU A 112 19.59 -2.44 2.88
N MET A 113 18.97 -1.29 3.16
CA MET A 113 19.41 -0.38 4.23
C MET A 113 19.30 -1.00 5.62
N GLN A 114 18.20 -1.72 5.90
CA GLN A 114 18.12 -2.50 7.14
C GLN A 114 19.21 -3.58 7.22
N SER A 115 19.62 -4.14 6.08
CA SER A 115 20.66 -5.19 6.04
C SER A 115 22.00 -4.60 6.42
N VAL A 116 22.31 -3.42 5.91
CA VAL A 116 23.51 -2.65 6.28
C VAL A 116 23.49 -2.35 7.77
N GLU A 117 22.39 -1.82 8.33
CA GLU A 117 22.30 -1.51 9.76
C GLU A 117 22.54 -2.76 10.63
N ILE A 118 21.92 -3.90 10.30
CA ILE A 118 22.13 -5.17 11.03
C ILE A 118 23.58 -5.63 10.97
N VAL A 119 24.18 -5.62 9.78
CA VAL A 119 25.58 -6.06 9.59
C VAL A 119 26.53 -5.15 10.37
N GLN A 120 26.29 -3.84 10.36
CA GLN A 120 27.13 -2.87 11.07
C GLN A 120 26.98 -2.99 12.59
N LEU A 121 25.75 -3.14 13.09
CA LEU A 121 25.51 -3.40 14.52
C LEU A 121 26.18 -4.70 14.97
N LYS A 122 26.08 -5.77 14.16
CA LYS A 122 26.75 -7.04 14.44
C LYS A 122 28.28 -6.90 14.47
N ARG A 123 28.87 -6.16 13.52
CA ARG A 123 30.33 -5.90 13.49
C ARG A 123 30.79 -5.12 14.72
N ALA A 124 29.97 -4.18 15.20
CA ALA A 124 30.24 -3.44 16.43
C ALA A 124 29.96 -4.25 17.71
N SER A 125 29.55 -5.52 17.61
CA SER A 125 29.11 -6.36 18.76
C SER A 125 28.03 -5.70 19.62
N LEU A 126 27.25 -4.80 19.02
CA LEU A 126 26.10 -4.16 19.62
C LEU A 126 24.91 -5.02 19.22
N GLY A 127 24.26 -5.68 20.18
CA GLY A 127 23.16 -6.60 19.91
C GLY A 127 22.14 -6.06 18.88
N VAL A 128 21.68 -6.94 17.99
CA VAL A 128 20.82 -6.63 16.83
C VAL A 128 19.36 -6.40 17.24
N GLY A 129 18.98 -6.75 18.48
CA GLY A 129 17.60 -6.61 18.96
C GLY A 129 16.60 -7.39 18.11
N LEU A 130 15.40 -6.84 17.93
CA LEU A 130 14.33 -7.41 17.11
C LEU A 130 14.25 -6.80 15.71
N LEU A 131 15.31 -6.08 15.27
CA LEU A 131 15.36 -5.43 13.95
C LEU A 131 15.02 -6.36 12.78
N PRO A 132 15.48 -7.63 12.74
CA PRO A 132 15.15 -8.56 11.65
C PRO A 132 13.65 -8.80 11.51
N PHE A 133 12.86 -8.57 12.55
CA PHE A 133 11.41 -8.72 12.48
C PHE A 133 10.76 -7.68 11.55
N VAL A 134 11.36 -6.49 11.40
CA VAL A 134 10.87 -5.45 10.49
C VAL A 134 10.90 -5.92 9.02
N TYR A 135 11.82 -6.85 8.67
CA TYR A 135 11.83 -7.50 7.36
C TYR A 135 10.55 -8.26 7.09
N VAL A 136 10.04 -8.96 8.10
CA VAL A 136 8.84 -9.79 7.95
C VAL A 136 7.68 -8.90 7.53
N GLY A 137 7.52 -7.74 8.16
CA GLY A 137 6.50 -6.75 7.78
C GLY A 137 6.65 -6.27 6.34
N ALA A 138 7.85 -5.84 5.96
CA ALA A 138 8.13 -5.33 4.62
C ALA A 138 7.95 -6.39 3.52
N VAL A 139 8.45 -7.61 3.74
CA VAL A 139 8.31 -8.74 2.81
C VAL A 139 6.86 -9.16 2.68
N VAL A 140 6.13 -9.29 3.79
CA VAL A 140 4.69 -9.63 3.75
C VAL A 140 3.90 -8.55 3.02
N ALA A 141 4.16 -7.27 3.27
CA ALA A 141 3.51 -6.17 2.55
C ALA A 141 3.78 -6.23 1.04
N ALA A 142 5.03 -6.45 0.63
CA ALA A 142 5.41 -6.60 -0.77
C ALA A 142 4.75 -7.82 -1.42
N LEU A 143 4.73 -8.98 -0.75
CA LEU A 143 4.10 -10.20 -1.24
C LEU A 143 2.60 -10.02 -1.40
N LEU A 144 1.91 -9.43 -0.41
CA LEU A 144 0.49 -9.11 -0.52
C LEU A 144 0.22 -8.21 -1.72
N ARG A 145 1.11 -7.26 -2.00
CA ARG A 145 0.99 -6.40 -3.18
C ARG A 145 1.16 -7.15 -4.50
N VAL A 146 2.14 -8.06 -4.59
CA VAL A 146 2.33 -8.93 -5.76
C VAL A 146 1.10 -9.79 -6.01
N THR A 147 0.49 -10.34 -4.95
CA THR A 147 -0.70 -11.19 -5.09
C THR A 147 -1.93 -10.44 -5.62
N GLU A 148 -2.01 -9.12 -5.45
CA GLU A 148 -3.04 -8.31 -6.10
C GLU A 148 -2.78 -8.07 -7.59
N GLY A 149 -1.51 -7.98 -8.00
CA GLY A 149 -1.11 -7.69 -9.38
C GLY A 149 -1.31 -8.86 -10.33
N LEU A 150 -1.19 -10.09 -9.81
CA LEU A 150 -1.41 -11.35 -10.53
C LEU A 150 -2.92 -11.62 -10.65
N GLY A 151 -3.58 -10.82 -11.51
CA GLY A 151 -5.04 -10.73 -11.69
C GLY A 151 -5.81 -11.99 -12.16
N GLY A 152 -5.34 -13.21 -11.89
CA GLY A 152 -6.01 -14.45 -12.28
C GLY A 152 -6.19 -15.51 -11.18
N GLY A 153 -5.48 -15.43 -10.05
CA GLY A 153 -5.26 -16.65 -9.24
C GLY A 153 -6.24 -16.93 -8.09
N ARG A 154 -6.62 -15.95 -7.27
CA ARG A 154 -7.43 -16.22 -6.06
C ARG A 154 -8.40 -15.08 -5.77
N ALA A 155 -9.59 -15.16 -6.35
CA ALA A 155 -10.75 -14.32 -6.02
C ALA A 155 -11.02 -14.22 -4.51
N PHE A 156 -10.60 -15.22 -3.74
CA PHE A 156 -10.62 -15.21 -2.29
C PHE A 156 -9.74 -14.09 -1.68
N PHE A 157 -8.44 -14.04 -1.99
CA PHE A 157 -7.51 -13.07 -1.38
C PHE A 157 -7.86 -11.63 -1.79
N SER A 158 -8.14 -11.41 -3.09
CA SER A 158 -8.47 -10.08 -3.62
C SER A 158 -9.71 -9.45 -2.97
N LYS A 159 -10.77 -10.24 -2.72
CA LYS A 159 -11.99 -9.72 -2.08
C LYS A 159 -11.93 -9.71 -0.55
N THR A 160 -11.16 -10.60 0.09
CA THR A 160 -11.13 -10.76 1.56
C THR A 160 -10.19 -9.74 2.18
N LEU A 161 -9.02 -9.57 1.58
CA LEU A 161 -7.98 -8.66 2.05
C LEU A 161 -8.08 -7.28 1.39
N SER A 162 -9.19 -6.92 0.75
CA SER A 162 -9.39 -5.60 0.13
C SER A 162 -9.00 -4.39 1.00
N PRO A 163 -9.08 -4.38 2.34
CA PRO A 163 -8.63 -3.26 3.17
C PRO A 163 -7.14 -3.33 3.60
N PHE A 164 -6.36 -4.33 3.18
CA PHE A 164 -4.96 -4.50 3.62
C PHE A 164 -4.06 -3.29 3.27
N TRP A 165 -4.37 -2.55 2.20
CA TRP A 165 -3.67 -1.33 1.82
C TRP A 165 -3.65 -0.29 2.94
N VAL A 166 -4.72 -0.22 3.75
CA VAL A 166 -4.77 0.65 4.93
C VAL A 166 -3.73 0.20 5.95
N ALA A 167 -3.69 -1.10 6.26
CA ALA A 167 -2.68 -1.67 7.16
C ALA A 167 -1.25 -1.47 6.63
N SER A 168 -1.04 -1.60 5.31
CA SER A 168 0.26 -1.34 4.68
C SER A 168 0.65 0.13 4.76
N ILE A 169 -0.29 1.07 4.57
CA ILE A 169 -0.02 2.51 4.76
C ILE A 169 0.42 2.75 6.20
N PHE A 170 -0.31 2.20 7.18
CA PHE A 170 0.07 2.29 8.60
C PHE A 170 1.44 1.68 8.90
N LEU A 171 1.78 0.55 8.27
CA LEU A 171 3.10 -0.06 8.40
C LEU A 171 4.20 0.92 7.94
N TRP A 172 4.04 1.51 6.75
CA TRP A 172 5.05 2.41 6.19
C TRP A 172 5.13 3.74 6.94
N THR A 173 4.00 4.36 7.28
CA THR A 173 3.98 5.62 8.03
C THR A 173 4.44 5.44 9.46
N GLY A 174 4.02 4.36 10.13
CA GLY A 174 4.47 3.99 11.46
C GLY A 174 5.97 3.73 11.49
N SER A 175 6.50 3.00 10.50
CA SER A 175 7.95 2.77 10.39
C SER A 175 8.71 4.07 10.15
N ALA A 176 8.22 4.95 9.27
CA ALA A 176 8.81 6.28 9.06
C ALA A 176 8.84 7.12 10.35
N ALA A 177 7.73 7.16 11.10
CA ALA A 177 7.63 7.94 12.33
C ALA A 177 8.58 7.43 13.43
N VAL A 178 8.66 6.11 13.57
CA VAL A 178 9.58 5.45 14.49
C VAL A 178 11.02 5.78 14.08
N THR A 179 11.42 5.51 12.84
CA THR A 179 12.78 5.83 12.35
C THR A 179 13.11 7.32 12.51
N ALA A 180 12.18 8.23 12.22
CA ALA A 180 12.37 9.66 12.42
C ALA A 180 12.62 10.00 13.90
N THR A 181 11.91 9.34 14.82
CA THR A 181 12.13 9.51 16.27
C THR A 181 13.53 9.01 16.67
N LYS A 182 14.03 7.91 16.07
CA LYS A 182 15.42 7.45 16.24
C LYS A 182 16.40 8.53 15.80
N THR A 183 16.18 9.10 14.61
CA THR A 183 17.01 10.15 14.03
C THR A 183 17.03 11.39 14.92
N ILE A 184 15.88 11.84 15.40
CA ILE A 184 15.78 12.98 16.32
C ILE A 184 16.53 12.66 17.62
N GLY A 185 16.33 11.47 18.19
CA GLY A 185 17.03 11.06 19.41
C GLY A 185 18.55 10.99 19.27
N LEU A 186 19.06 10.61 18.10
CA LEU A 186 20.48 10.68 17.78
C LEU A 186 20.99 12.13 17.74
N VAL A 187 20.23 13.04 17.12
CA VAL A 187 20.60 14.45 17.05
C VAL A 187 20.54 15.14 18.41
N THR A 188 19.51 14.86 19.22
CA THR A 188 19.23 15.55 20.48
C THR A 188 19.92 14.93 21.70
N GLY A 189 20.01 13.60 21.80
CA GLY A 189 20.54 12.90 22.97
C GLY A 189 22.02 12.55 22.88
N LEU A 190 22.50 12.23 21.68
CA LEU A 190 23.91 11.92 21.44
C LEU A 190 24.71 13.12 20.95
N GLY A 191 24.03 14.23 20.65
CA GLY A 191 24.59 15.56 20.49
C GLY A 191 25.78 15.66 19.53
N LEU A 192 25.56 16.39 18.43
CA LEU A 192 26.58 17.19 17.75
C LEU A 192 27.36 18.17 18.69
N SER A 193 27.15 18.12 20.00
CA SER A 193 27.63 19.04 21.04
C SER A 193 28.82 18.51 21.87
N GLY A 194 29.63 17.60 21.34
CA GLY A 194 31.03 17.45 21.79
C GLY A 194 31.42 16.20 22.60
N THR A 195 30.50 15.27 22.88
CA THR A 195 30.85 13.94 23.44
C THR A 195 31.14 12.88 22.37
N LEU A 196 31.01 13.24 21.08
CA LEU A 196 31.12 12.36 19.91
C LEU A 196 32.54 11.85 19.58
N ASN A 197 33.59 12.46 20.13
CA ASN A 197 34.98 12.00 19.88
C ASN A 197 35.23 10.56 20.37
N SER A 198 34.33 9.98 21.18
CA SER A 198 34.48 8.59 21.67
C SER A 198 34.01 7.51 20.70
N ARG A 199 33.35 7.85 19.58
CA ARG A 199 32.87 6.85 18.59
C ARG A 199 33.42 7.02 17.17
N ASP A 200 34.21 8.05 16.93
CA ASP A 200 34.86 8.30 15.63
C ASP A 200 35.89 7.23 15.26
N GLU A 201 36.44 6.51 16.25
CA GLU A 201 37.35 5.39 16.03
C GLU A 201 36.64 4.04 15.83
N THR A 202 35.30 3.99 15.90
CA THR A 202 34.56 2.74 15.71
C THR A 202 34.25 2.48 14.22
N PRO A 203 34.09 1.21 13.80
CA PRO A 203 33.77 0.87 12.41
C PRO A 203 32.43 1.44 11.89
N TYR A 204 31.61 2.03 12.76
CA TYR A 204 30.32 2.62 12.40
C TYR A 204 30.12 3.99 13.04
N PRO A 205 30.71 5.05 12.46
CA PRO A 205 30.57 6.43 12.92
C PRO A 205 29.10 6.87 12.96
N VAL A 206 28.77 7.72 13.93
CA VAL A 206 27.41 8.23 14.16
C VAL A 206 26.89 8.99 12.93
N VAL A 207 27.78 9.64 12.18
CA VAL A 207 27.43 10.35 10.93
C VAL A 207 26.86 9.38 9.88
N HIS A 208 27.47 8.20 9.70
CA HIS A 208 26.96 7.20 8.76
C HIS A 208 25.61 6.66 9.22
N GLN A 209 25.47 6.37 10.52
CA GLN A 209 24.20 5.94 11.09
C GLN A 209 23.09 6.97 10.89
N PHE A 210 23.38 8.25 11.06
CA PHE A 210 22.42 9.32 10.83
C PHE A 210 21.96 9.38 9.37
N VAL A 211 22.90 9.33 8.42
CA VAL A 211 22.59 9.35 6.98
C VAL A 211 21.74 8.13 6.60
N ASP A 212 22.09 6.94 7.07
CA ASP A 212 21.34 5.70 6.81
C ASP A 212 19.88 5.82 7.30
N LEU A 213 19.67 6.38 8.51
CA LEU A 213 18.33 6.57 9.08
C LEU A 213 17.50 7.63 8.36
N VAL A 214 18.13 8.72 7.90
CA VAL A 214 17.46 9.74 7.09
C VAL A 214 16.99 9.15 5.76
N ILE A 215 17.87 8.41 5.08
CA ILE A 215 17.54 7.74 3.82
C ILE A 215 16.41 6.73 4.04
N LEU A 216 16.53 5.90 5.08
CA LEU A 216 15.51 4.90 5.42
C LEU A 216 14.14 5.54 5.70
N THR A 217 14.11 6.66 6.44
CA THR A 217 12.89 7.43 6.71
C THR A 217 12.26 7.95 5.42
N ALA A 218 13.06 8.51 4.52
CA ALA A 218 12.58 9.00 3.23
C ALA A 218 11.98 7.88 2.37
N PHE A 219 12.63 6.71 2.32
CA PHE A 219 12.10 5.57 1.56
C PHE A 219 10.83 4.97 2.18
N TYR A 220 10.68 4.97 3.51
CA TYR A 220 9.40 4.61 4.13
C TYR A 220 8.28 5.58 3.75
N ALA A 221 8.56 6.89 3.74
CA ALA A 221 7.58 7.89 3.29
C ALA A 221 7.22 7.71 1.80
N LEU A 222 8.21 7.40 0.94
CA LEU A 222 7.98 7.08 -0.47
C LEU A 222 7.13 5.81 -0.64
N ALA A 223 7.37 4.76 0.15
CA ALA A 223 6.55 3.55 0.11
C ALA A 223 5.10 3.83 0.53
N ALA A 224 4.90 4.64 1.58
CA ALA A 224 3.57 5.09 2.02
C ALA A 224 2.85 5.89 0.93
N ALA A 225 3.53 6.87 0.32
CA ALA A 225 3.01 7.68 -0.77
C ALA A 225 2.71 6.84 -2.02
N GLY A 226 3.56 5.85 -2.32
CA GLY A 226 3.35 4.89 -3.40
C GLY A 226 2.06 4.09 -3.20
N GLU A 227 1.81 3.56 -2.01
CA GLU A 227 0.57 2.85 -1.70
C GLU A 227 -0.66 3.75 -1.83
N ALA A 228 -0.62 4.94 -1.22
CA ALA A 228 -1.72 5.91 -1.29
C ALA A 228 -1.99 6.38 -2.74
N GLY A 229 -0.94 6.68 -3.49
CA GLY A 229 -1.05 7.11 -4.89
C GLY A 229 -1.69 6.03 -5.76
N MET A 230 -1.24 4.78 -5.62
CA MET A 230 -1.81 3.67 -6.38
C MET A 230 -3.28 3.40 -6.03
N THR A 231 -3.69 3.56 -4.78
CA THR A 231 -5.09 3.34 -4.37
C THR A 231 -6.01 4.45 -4.88
N VAL A 232 -5.56 5.71 -4.85
CA VAL A 232 -6.27 6.84 -5.46
C VAL A 232 -6.41 6.66 -6.98
N LEU A 233 -5.35 6.23 -7.66
CA LEU A 233 -5.38 5.95 -9.10
C LEU A 233 -6.38 4.84 -9.43
N ARG A 234 -6.46 3.79 -8.61
CA ARG A 234 -7.45 2.71 -8.76
C ARG A 234 -8.88 3.21 -8.54
N ALA A 235 -9.11 4.03 -7.51
CA ALA A 235 -10.42 4.61 -7.24
C ALA A 235 -10.89 5.53 -8.39
N LYS A 236 -9.98 6.36 -8.91
CA LYS A 236 -10.26 7.23 -10.06
C LYS A 236 -10.63 6.43 -11.31
N LYS A 237 -9.89 5.35 -11.60
CA LYS A 237 -10.21 4.45 -12.72
C LYS A 237 -11.58 3.80 -12.59
N ARG A 238 -11.97 3.34 -11.39
CA ARG A 238 -13.31 2.78 -11.15
C ARG A 238 -14.42 3.81 -11.38
N LYS A 239 -14.23 5.05 -10.90
CA LYS A 239 -15.18 6.14 -11.14
C LYS A 239 -15.31 6.49 -12.62
N MET A 240 -14.19 6.50 -13.35
CA MET A 240 -14.20 6.77 -14.79
C MET A 240 -14.89 5.65 -15.59
N ALA A 241 -14.67 4.38 -15.23
CA ALA A 241 -15.38 3.26 -15.84
C ALA A 241 -16.89 3.37 -15.62
N ALA A 242 -17.32 3.56 -14.37
CA ALA A 242 -18.75 3.72 -14.05
C ALA A 242 -19.40 4.89 -14.80
N ARG A 243 -18.71 6.04 -14.94
CA ARG A 243 -19.21 7.17 -15.71
C ARG A 243 -19.33 6.85 -17.21
N ASN A 244 -18.39 6.08 -17.74
CA ASN A 244 -18.41 5.69 -19.15
C ASN A 244 -19.58 4.75 -19.43
N ASP A 245 -19.86 3.82 -18.52
CA ASP A 245 -21.01 2.90 -18.62
C ASP A 245 -22.33 3.68 -18.61
N THR A 246 -22.48 4.69 -17.74
CA THR A 246 -23.67 5.57 -17.72
C THR A 246 -23.85 6.35 -19.03
N ILE A 247 -22.77 6.89 -19.59
CA ILE A 247 -22.84 7.63 -20.87
C ILE A 247 -23.23 6.68 -22.01
N GLU A 248 -22.76 5.43 -21.98
CA GLU A 248 -23.13 4.42 -22.98
C GLU A 248 -24.62 4.04 -22.86
N GLU A 249 -25.14 3.87 -21.64
CA GLU A 249 -26.57 3.64 -21.39
C GLU A 249 -27.45 4.80 -21.89
N ASP A 250 -27.09 6.06 -21.59
CA ASP A 250 -27.81 7.25 -22.06
C ASP A 250 -27.80 7.34 -23.60
N ALA A 251 -26.66 7.03 -24.23
CA ALA A 251 -26.51 7.05 -25.68
C ALA A 251 -27.35 5.95 -26.36
N VAL A 252 -27.53 4.79 -25.73
CA VAL A 252 -28.42 3.73 -26.22
C VAL A 252 -29.88 4.15 -26.11
N GLN A 253 -30.30 4.71 -24.98
CA GLN A 253 -31.68 5.19 -24.78
C GLN A 253 -32.05 6.30 -25.78
N LEU A 254 -31.15 7.24 -26.04
CA LEU A 254 -31.37 8.27 -27.06
C LEU A 254 -31.51 7.69 -28.46
N ARG A 255 -30.72 6.67 -28.84
CA ARG A 255 -30.87 6.02 -30.15
C ARG A 255 -32.21 5.30 -30.27
N GLU A 256 -32.68 4.65 -29.22
CA GLU A 256 -33.99 3.98 -29.20
C GLU A 256 -35.14 4.99 -29.28
N SER A 257 -35.04 6.14 -28.60
CA SER A 257 -36.07 7.19 -28.70
C SER A 257 -36.16 7.78 -30.11
N PHE A 258 -35.02 8.03 -30.77
CA PHE A 258 -35.00 8.47 -32.17
C PHE A 258 -35.54 7.41 -33.13
N ALA A 259 -35.26 6.12 -32.90
CA ALA A 259 -35.75 5.04 -33.73
C ALA A 259 -37.28 4.85 -33.64
N ASN A 260 -37.87 5.12 -32.47
CA ASN A 260 -39.30 4.97 -32.22
C ASN A 260 -40.12 6.24 -32.51
N THR A 261 -39.48 7.34 -32.91
CA THR A 261 -40.19 8.57 -33.29
C THR A 261 -40.78 8.38 -34.69
N PRO A 262 -42.12 8.44 -34.88
CA PRO A 262 -42.71 8.24 -36.19
C PRO A 262 -42.18 9.28 -37.19
N PRO A 263 -41.99 8.91 -38.47
CA PRO A 263 -41.53 9.85 -39.48
C PRO A 263 -42.46 11.05 -39.52
N PHE A 264 -41.89 12.24 -39.35
CA PHE A 264 -42.61 13.50 -39.39
C PHE A 264 -43.28 13.60 -40.76
N THR A 265 -44.58 13.31 -40.81
CA THR A 265 -45.35 13.37 -42.04
C THR A 265 -45.66 14.84 -42.24
N THR A 266 -44.80 15.54 -42.98
CA THR A 266 -45.02 16.94 -43.35
C THR A 266 -46.21 16.99 -44.30
N THR A 267 -47.40 17.19 -43.76
CA THR A 267 -48.59 17.48 -44.54
C THR A 267 -48.41 18.88 -45.13
N ILE A 268 -47.90 18.95 -46.36
CA ILE A 268 -47.85 20.19 -47.13
C ILE A 268 -49.30 20.54 -47.52
N THR A 269 -49.95 21.38 -46.71
CA THR A 269 -51.22 22.00 -47.10
C THR A 269 -50.94 23.05 -48.16
N ASN A 270 -51.15 22.69 -49.43
CA ASN A 270 -51.26 23.67 -50.51
C ASN A 270 -52.56 24.47 -50.30
N ASN A 271 -52.44 25.65 -49.69
CA ASN A 271 -53.48 26.67 -49.78
C ASN A 271 -53.34 27.37 -51.15
N LYS A 272 -54.40 27.27 -51.94
CA LYS A 272 -54.60 27.99 -53.19
C LYS A 272 -55.60 29.11 -52.95
#